data_AF-V2YDU8-F1
#
_entry.id   AF-V2YDU8-F1
#
_cell.length_a   1.000
_cell.length_b   1.000
_cell.length_c   1.000
_cell.angle_alpha   90.00
_cell.angle_beta   90.00
_cell.angle_gamma   90.00
#
_symmetry.space_group_name_H-M   'P 1'
#
loop_
_entity.id
_entity.type
_entity.pdbx_description
1 polymer ?
#
loop_
_entity_poly.entity_id
_entity_poly.type
_entity_poly.pdbx_seq_one_letter_code
_entity_poly.pdbx_strand_id
1 'polypeptide(L)'
;MFGDLLKELRTQKKVSQTELARAIGVSNGNVGDWERGRSKPGYDALVALSRYFEISAGRLLELPVASGELTCDDVPLTQMESDVIAMLRLLNPHDRKNAVDFITMLYEQATGEKGSIYSTYTEGNFKQTSGPAADGGSKSVIA
;
A
#
# COMPACT_ATOMS: atom_id res chain seq x y z
N MET A 1 15.66 9.67 -13.54
CA MET A 1 17.10 9.32 -13.49
C MET A 1 17.52 9.39 -12.03
N PHE A 2 18.40 8.49 -11.58
CA PHE A 2 18.83 8.35 -10.17
C PHE A 2 18.95 9.67 -9.38
N GLY A 3 19.62 10.69 -9.95
CA GLY A 3 19.85 11.97 -9.29
C GLY A 3 18.55 12.74 -8.98
N ASP A 4 17.57 12.68 -9.87
CA ASP A 4 16.26 13.31 -9.68
C ASP A 4 15.49 12.62 -8.55
N LEU A 5 15.46 11.29 -8.55
CA LEU A 5 14.83 10.49 -7.49
C LEU A 5 15.49 10.73 -6.13
N LEU A 6 16.83 10.78 -6.08
CA LEU A 6 17.55 11.07 -4.85
C LEU A 6 17.18 12.47 -4.31
N LYS A 7 17.13 13.46 -5.19
CA LYS A 7 16.73 14.83 -4.82
C LYS A 7 15.28 14.88 -4.34
N GLU A 8 14.39 14.16 -5.00
CA GLU A 8 12.98 14.03 -4.62
C GLU A 8 12.84 13.46 -3.20
N LEU A 9 13.40 12.27 -2.94
CA LEU A 9 13.37 11.62 -1.63
C LEU A 9 13.95 12.51 -0.53
N ARG A 10 15.04 13.21 -0.84
CA ARG A 10 15.66 14.17 0.08
C ARG A 10 14.71 15.33 0.41
N THR A 11 14.04 15.88 -0.59
CA THR A 11 13.07 16.97 -0.39
C THR A 11 11.81 16.52 0.35
N GLN A 12 11.33 15.30 0.12
CA GLN A 12 10.20 14.70 0.85
C GLN A 12 10.51 14.54 2.34
N LYS A 13 11.73 14.09 2.69
CA LYS A 13 12.22 14.06 4.09
C LYS A 13 12.62 15.44 4.64
N LYS A 14 12.53 16.51 3.84
CA LYS A 14 12.87 17.90 4.22
C LYS A 14 14.29 18.08 4.75
N VAL A 15 15.27 17.36 4.20
CA VAL A 15 16.68 17.49 4.59
C VAL A 15 17.52 18.15 3.50
N SER A 16 18.59 18.83 3.90
CA SER A 16 19.60 19.39 3.01
C SER A 16 20.57 18.32 2.50
N GLN A 17 21.31 18.62 1.43
CA GLN A 17 22.36 17.72 0.92
C GLN A 17 23.42 17.43 2.00
N THR A 18 23.72 18.42 2.84
CA THR A 18 24.71 18.31 3.91
C THR A 18 24.22 17.43 5.06
N GLU A 19 22.95 17.51 5.42
CA GLU A 19 22.34 16.64 6.43
C GLU A 19 22.26 15.20 5.93
N LEU A 20 21.83 14.99 4.69
CA LEU A 20 21.83 13.66 4.08
C LEU A 20 23.23 13.06 4.04
N ALA A 21 24.23 13.83 3.59
CA ALA A 21 25.62 13.39 3.53
C ALA A 21 26.14 12.95 4.90
N ARG A 22 25.84 13.72 5.95
CA ARG A 22 26.19 13.38 7.33
C ARG A 22 25.50 12.10 7.79
N ALA A 23 24.20 11.94 7.50
CA ALA A 23 23.43 10.79 7.92
C ALA A 23 23.92 9.47 7.30
N ILE A 24 24.36 9.51 6.03
CA ILE A 24 24.83 8.32 5.31
C ILE A 24 26.36 8.16 5.33
N GLY A 25 27.09 9.03 6.03
CA GLY A 25 28.53 8.92 6.23
C GLY A 25 29.38 9.26 5.00
N VAL A 26 28.95 10.22 4.17
CA VAL A 26 29.67 10.65 2.95
C VAL A 26 29.92 12.16 2.93
N SER A 27 30.72 12.63 1.96
CA SER A 27 30.95 14.07 1.78
C SER A 27 29.72 14.77 1.18
N ASN A 28 29.52 16.04 1.53
CA ASN A 28 28.45 16.87 0.93
C ASN A 28 28.59 16.97 -0.61
N GLY A 29 29.82 16.99 -1.11
CA GLY A 29 30.12 17.02 -2.55
C GLY A 29 29.60 15.78 -3.27
N ASN A 30 29.68 14.60 -2.65
CA ASN A 30 29.18 13.36 -3.23
C ASN A 30 27.67 13.44 -3.50
N VAL A 31 26.89 13.85 -2.50
CA VAL A 31 25.42 13.97 -2.65
C VAL A 31 25.08 14.95 -3.76
N GLY A 32 25.75 16.11 -3.81
CA GLY A 32 25.54 17.09 -4.87
C GLY A 32 25.91 16.55 -6.26
N ASP A 33 26.99 15.79 -6.37
CA ASP A 33 27.41 15.17 -7.64
C ASP A 33 26.46 14.09 -8.11
N TRP A 34 25.89 13.30 -7.19
CA TRP A 34 24.88 12.30 -7.50
C TRP A 34 23.57 12.93 -7.98
N GLU A 35 23.06 13.97 -7.28
CA GLU A 35 21.84 14.68 -7.66
C GLU A 35 21.96 15.38 -9.02
N ARG A 36 23.18 15.79 -9.40
CA ARG A 36 23.46 16.40 -10.71
C ARG A 36 23.87 15.38 -11.79
N GLY A 37 23.96 14.10 -11.45
CA GLY A 37 24.37 13.04 -12.38
C GLY A 37 25.85 13.08 -12.80
N ARG A 38 26.73 13.79 -12.06
CA ARG A 38 28.17 13.85 -12.36
C ARG A 38 28.92 12.59 -11.96
N SER A 39 28.42 11.90 -10.92
CA SER A 39 28.96 10.63 -10.45
C SER A 39 27.82 9.74 -9.95
N LYS A 40 28.13 8.47 -9.67
CA LYS A 40 27.19 7.52 -9.09
C LYS A 40 27.68 7.09 -7.69
N PRO A 41 26.77 6.79 -6.76
CA PRO A 41 27.15 6.23 -5.47
C PRO A 41 27.80 4.85 -5.66
N GLY A 42 28.77 4.54 -4.80
CA GLY A 42 29.31 3.18 -4.67
C GLY A 42 28.36 2.27 -3.87
N TYR A 43 28.76 1.01 -3.71
CA TYR A 43 27.96 -0.01 -3.00
C TYR A 43 27.59 0.40 -1.57
N ASP A 44 28.57 0.83 -0.76
CA ASP A 44 28.31 1.21 0.64
C ASP A 44 27.36 2.40 0.76
N ALA A 45 27.52 3.39 -0.14
CA ALA A 45 26.63 4.54 -0.21
C ALA A 45 25.21 4.16 -0.62
N LEU A 46 25.05 3.22 -1.57
CA LEU A 46 23.73 2.69 -1.94
C LEU A 46 23.05 1.99 -0.75
N VAL A 47 23.78 1.15 -0.01
CA VAL A 47 23.25 0.49 1.19
C VAL A 47 22.82 1.52 2.24
N ALA A 48 23.64 2.55 2.47
CA ALA A 48 23.32 3.61 3.42
C ALA A 48 22.09 4.43 2.99
N LEU A 49 21.98 4.75 1.69
CA LEU A 49 20.81 5.43 1.12
C LEU A 49 19.54 4.59 1.26
N SER A 50 19.61 3.29 0.93
CA SER A 50 18.49 2.37 1.09
C SER A 50 17.99 2.29 2.53
N ARG A 51 18.90 2.21 3.49
CA ARG A 51 18.55 2.22 4.92
C ARG A 51 17.98 3.56 5.38
N TYR A 52 18.55 4.66 4.91
CA TYR A 52 18.12 6.01 5.30
C TYR A 52 16.72 6.37 4.77
N PHE A 53 16.40 5.97 3.54
CA PHE A 53 15.11 6.24 2.91
C PHE A 53 14.10 5.09 3.07
N GLU A 54 14.51 3.97 3.67
CA GLU A 54 13.67 2.79 3.88
C GLU A 54 13.09 2.23 2.55
N ILE A 55 13.90 2.27 1.49
CA ILE A 55 13.55 1.75 0.17
C ILE A 55 14.60 0.77 -0.34
N SER A 56 14.19 -0.13 -1.23
CA SER A 56 15.09 -1.10 -1.84
C SER A 56 16.15 -0.42 -2.72
N ALA A 57 17.34 -1.02 -2.80
CA ALA A 57 18.38 -0.55 -3.73
C ALA A 57 17.91 -0.64 -5.19
N GLY A 58 17.03 -1.61 -5.50
CA GLY A 58 16.40 -1.72 -6.82
C GLY A 58 15.57 -0.50 -7.18
N ARG A 59 14.80 0.05 -6.22
CA ARG A 59 14.04 1.28 -6.43
C ARG A 59 14.96 2.48 -6.67
N LEU A 60 16.01 2.63 -5.87
CA LEU A 60 17.02 3.68 -6.07
C LEU A 60 17.67 3.60 -7.45
N LEU A 61 17.97 2.39 -7.91
CA LEU A 61 18.61 2.13 -9.20
C LEU A 61 17.65 2.17 -10.39
N GLU A 62 16.37 2.51 -10.16
CA GLU A 62 15.31 2.49 -11.17
C GLU A 62 15.24 1.14 -11.91
N LEU A 63 15.58 0.03 -11.21
CA LEU A 63 15.44 -1.30 -11.79
C LEU A 63 13.96 -1.55 -12.06
N PRO A 64 13.60 -2.12 -13.23
CA PRO A 64 12.25 -2.58 -13.45
C PRO A 64 11.91 -3.55 -12.33
N VAL A 65 10.82 -3.26 -11.63
CA VAL A 65 10.33 -4.13 -10.56
C VAL A 65 10.15 -5.50 -11.21
N ALA A 66 10.91 -6.49 -10.75
CA ALA A 66 10.69 -7.86 -11.18
C ALA A 66 9.22 -8.13 -10.86
N SER A 67 8.43 -8.37 -11.90
CA SER A 67 7.01 -8.69 -11.81
C SER A 67 6.79 -9.74 -10.71
N GLY A 68 6.38 -9.31 -9.51
CA GLY A 68 6.36 -10.18 -8.33
C GLY A 68 6.27 -9.48 -6.97
N GLU A 69 6.77 -8.26 -6.80
CA GLU A 69 6.54 -7.50 -5.57
C GLU A 69 5.14 -6.87 -5.59
N LEU A 70 4.20 -7.45 -4.83
CA LEU A 70 2.91 -6.84 -4.58
C LEU A 70 3.12 -5.66 -3.63
N THR A 71 2.67 -4.47 -4.02
CA THR A 71 2.73 -3.26 -3.20
C THR A 71 1.31 -2.74 -2.94
N CYS A 72 1.12 -2.05 -1.82
CA CYS A 72 -0.07 -1.24 -1.52
C CYS A 72 0.42 0.15 -1.11
N ASP A 73 -0.07 1.20 -1.75
CA ASP A 73 0.36 2.60 -1.50
C ASP A 73 1.88 2.78 -1.51
N ASP A 74 2.54 2.17 -2.50
CA ASP A 74 4.01 2.15 -2.66
C ASP A 74 4.79 1.47 -1.51
N VAL A 75 4.08 0.84 -0.56
CA VAL A 75 4.65 -0.01 0.50
C VAL A 75 4.65 -1.47 0.03
N PRO A 76 5.79 -2.18 0.07
CA PRO A 76 5.83 -3.62 -0.20
C PRO A 76 4.96 -4.39 0.79
N LEU A 77 4.11 -5.28 0.29
CA LEU A 77 3.33 -6.15 1.16
C LEU A 77 4.24 -7.16 1.87
N THR A 78 4.01 -7.33 3.16
CA THR A 78 4.58 -8.40 3.98
C THR A 78 4.10 -9.77 3.50
N GLN A 79 4.78 -10.84 3.94
CA GLN A 79 4.37 -12.22 3.65
C GLN A 79 2.95 -12.49 4.14
N MET A 80 2.62 -12.03 5.35
CA MET A 80 1.29 -12.22 5.94
C MET A 80 0.20 -11.53 5.10
N GLU A 81 0.42 -10.30 4.64
CA GLU A 81 -0.53 -9.59 3.79
C GLU A 81 -0.72 -10.29 2.44
N SER A 82 0.38 -10.79 1.87
CA SER A 82 0.35 -11.58 0.63
C SER A 82 -0.44 -12.89 0.79
N ASP A 83 -0.27 -13.59 1.92
CA ASP A 83 -0.98 -14.83 2.23
C ASP A 83 -2.48 -14.56 2.38
N VAL A 84 -2.88 -13.46 3.05
CA VAL A 84 -4.29 -13.06 3.19
C VAL A 84 -4.93 -12.82 1.82
N ILE A 85 -4.23 -12.14 0.91
CA ILE A 85 -4.72 -11.92 -0.46
C ILE A 85 -4.88 -13.26 -1.20
N ALA A 86 -3.92 -14.17 -1.07
CA ALA A 86 -4.01 -15.50 -1.67
C ALA A 86 -5.22 -16.28 -1.14
N MET A 87 -5.44 -16.26 0.18
CA MET A 87 -6.61 -16.88 0.81
C MET A 87 -7.93 -16.28 0.31
N LEU A 88 -8.03 -14.94 0.24
CA LEU A 88 -9.23 -14.25 -0.26
C LEU A 88 -9.58 -14.64 -1.71
N ARG A 89 -8.58 -14.87 -2.57
CA ARG A 89 -8.78 -15.30 -3.96
C ARG A 89 -9.40 -16.69 -4.07
N LEU A 90 -9.15 -17.56 -3.08
CA LEU A 90 -9.69 -18.92 -3.01
C LEU A 90 -11.11 -18.96 -2.43
N LEU A 91 -11.56 -17.89 -1.75
CA LEU A 91 -12.91 -17.81 -1.20
C LEU A 91 -13.95 -17.51 -2.29
N ASN A 92 -15.14 -18.07 -2.09
CA ASN A 92 -16.34 -17.69 -2.85
C ASN A 92 -16.76 -16.23 -2.54
N PRO A 93 -17.63 -15.63 -3.36
CA PRO A 93 -18.01 -14.22 -3.18
C PRO A 93 -18.65 -13.89 -1.83
N HIS A 94 -19.45 -14.79 -1.27
CA HIS A 94 -20.10 -14.60 0.02
C HIS A 94 -19.08 -14.54 1.16
N ASP A 95 -18.17 -15.52 1.22
CA ASP A 95 -17.19 -15.60 2.29
C ASP A 95 -16.11 -14.53 2.16
N ARG A 96 -15.78 -14.12 0.93
CA ARG A 96 -14.92 -12.96 0.67
C ARG A 96 -15.53 -11.69 1.24
N LYS A 97 -16.84 -11.47 1.06
CA LYS A 97 -17.54 -10.33 1.64
C LYS A 97 -17.49 -10.37 3.17
N ASN A 98 -17.80 -11.51 3.77
CA ASN A 98 -17.75 -11.67 5.23
C ASN A 98 -16.34 -11.39 5.80
N ALA A 99 -15.29 -11.81 5.10
CA ALA A 99 -13.91 -11.51 5.49
C ALA A 99 -13.62 -10.00 5.45
N VAL A 100 -14.07 -9.30 4.40
CA VAL A 100 -13.92 -7.83 4.30
C VAL A 100 -14.73 -7.11 5.37
N ASP A 101 -15.97 -7.56 5.64
CA ASP A 101 -16.82 -6.98 6.67
C ASP A 101 -16.19 -7.14 8.06
N PHE A 102 -15.58 -8.30 8.35
CA PHE A 102 -14.86 -8.54 9.60
C PHE A 102 -13.61 -7.66 9.74
N ILE A 103 -12.81 -7.53 8.67
CA ILE A 103 -11.64 -6.64 8.66
C ILE A 103 -12.08 -5.18 8.87
N THR A 104 -13.19 -4.77 8.24
CA THR A 104 -13.76 -3.43 8.40
C THR A 104 -14.19 -3.20 9.85
N MET A 105 -14.92 -4.15 10.45
CA MET A 105 -15.32 -4.08 11.86
C MET A 105 -14.10 -3.91 12.79
N LEU A 106 -13.03 -4.68 12.57
CA LEU A 106 -11.81 -4.56 13.37
C LEU A 106 -11.13 -3.19 13.19
N TYR A 107 -11.09 -2.67 11.97
CA TYR A 107 -10.55 -1.34 11.67
C TYR A 107 -11.34 -0.23 12.40
N GLU A 108 -12.67 -0.25 12.32
CA GLU A 108 -13.52 0.74 12.97
C GLU A 108 -13.34 0.70 14.50
N GLN A 109 -13.27 -0.51 15.07
CA GLN A 109 -13.05 -0.69 16.50
C GLN A 109 -11.67 -0.18 16.95
N ALA A 110 -10.63 -0.35 16.13
CA ALA A 110 -9.27 0.05 16.48
C ALA A 110 -9.01 1.56 16.31
N THR A 111 -9.63 2.18 15.30
CA THR A 111 -9.35 3.57 14.91
C THR A 111 -10.43 4.56 15.35
N GLY A 112 -11.66 4.09 15.57
CA GLY A 112 -12.83 4.94 15.80
C GLY A 112 -13.38 5.62 14.54
N GLU A 113 -12.72 5.43 13.39
CA GLU A 113 -13.17 5.93 12.09
C GLU A 113 -14.26 5.02 11.53
N LYS A 114 -15.38 5.59 11.06
CA LYS A 114 -16.48 4.82 10.44
C LYS A 114 -16.22 4.62 8.95
N GLY A 115 -16.25 3.37 8.52
CA GLY A 115 -15.85 2.96 7.18
C GLY A 115 -14.34 3.03 7.01
N SER A 116 -13.78 2.02 6.34
CA SER A 116 -12.40 2.12 5.85
C SER A 116 -12.35 3.24 4.80
N ILE A 117 -11.35 4.13 4.89
CA ILE A 117 -11.05 5.14 3.85
C ILE A 117 -10.78 4.50 2.47
N TYR A 118 -10.61 3.18 2.41
CA TYR A 118 -10.42 2.36 1.22
C TYR A 118 -11.74 1.74 0.69
N SER A 119 -12.83 2.50 0.74
CA SER A 119 -14.21 2.10 0.38
C SER A 119 -14.47 1.89 -1.12
N THR A 120 -13.47 1.94 -2.00
CA THR A 120 -13.67 1.71 -3.45
C THR A 120 -14.16 0.30 -3.81
N TYR A 121 -14.17 -0.64 -2.86
CA TYR A 121 -14.67 -2.01 -3.05
C TYR A 121 -16.10 -2.26 -2.56
N THR A 122 -16.71 -1.35 -1.80
CA THR A 122 -18.08 -1.54 -1.29
C THR A 122 -19.16 -0.93 -2.19
N GLU A 123 -18.81 -0.02 -3.11
CA GLU A 123 -19.79 0.67 -3.96
C GLU A 123 -20.13 -0.04 -5.28
N GLY A 124 -19.53 -1.19 -5.56
CA GLY A 124 -19.77 -1.95 -6.79
C GLY A 124 -20.77 -3.10 -6.63
N ASN A 125 -22.07 -2.80 -6.73
CA ASN A 125 -23.17 -3.77 -6.95
C ASN A 125 -23.41 -4.80 -5.84
N PHE A 126 -24.43 -4.59 -4.98
CA PHE A 126 -25.48 -5.58 -4.67
C PHE A 126 -26.55 -4.90 -3.79
N LYS A 127 -27.47 -4.16 -4.41
CA LYS A 127 -28.83 -4.06 -3.86
C LYS A 127 -29.47 -5.44 -3.99
N GLN A 128 -29.27 -6.32 -3.01
CA GLN A 128 -30.24 -7.36 -2.74
C GLN A 128 -31.19 -6.82 -1.67
N THR A 129 -32.28 -6.24 -2.10
CA THR A 129 -33.46 -6.09 -1.25
C THR A 129 -34.13 -7.45 -1.17
N SER A 130 -33.69 -8.31 -0.25
CA SER A 130 -34.48 -9.45 0.21
C SER A 130 -35.35 -8.99 1.38
N GLY A 131 -36.53 -8.46 1.06
CA GLY A 131 -37.64 -8.33 2.01
C GLY A 131 -38.35 -9.67 2.19
N PRO A 132 -38.97 -9.93 3.36
CA PRO A 132 -39.33 -11.28 3.78
C PRO A 132 -40.49 -11.88 2.99
N ALA A 133 -40.44 -13.21 2.84
CA ALA A 133 -41.51 -14.05 2.32
C ALA A 133 -42.79 -13.84 3.13
N ALA A 134 -43.86 -13.39 2.46
CA ALA A 134 -45.20 -13.45 2.99
C ALA A 134 -45.79 -14.83 2.68
N ASP A 135 -45.91 -15.60 3.75
CA ASP A 135 -46.58 -16.88 3.90
C ASP A 135 -48.06 -16.81 3.46
N GLY A 136 -48.58 -17.97 3.04
CA GLY A 136 -49.88 -18.13 2.42
C GLY A 136 -51.07 -18.00 3.36
N GLY A 137 -52.23 -17.74 2.78
CA GLY A 137 -53.50 -17.73 3.51
C GLY A 137 -54.70 -17.52 2.60
N SER A 138 -55.14 -18.58 1.92
CA SER A 138 -56.48 -18.63 1.34
C SER A 138 -57.53 -18.65 2.46
N LYS A 139 -58.45 -17.67 2.50
CA LYS A 139 -59.83 -17.89 2.96
C LYS A 139 -60.82 -17.04 2.16
N SER A 140 -61.72 -17.77 1.50
CA SER A 140 -63.06 -17.36 1.08
C SER A 140 -63.87 -16.83 2.28
N VAL A 141 -64.85 -15.93 2.05
CA VAL A 141 -66.25 -15.93 2.58
C VAL A 141 -66.86 -14.51 2.58
N ILE A 142 -67.87 -14.33 1.71
CA ILE A 142 -69.20 -13.69 1.88
C ILE A 142 -69.32 -12.26 2.46
N ALA A 143 -69.85 -11.34 1.63
CA ALA A 143 -71.10 -10.56 1.84
C ALA A 143 -71.43 -9.75 0.59
#